data_AF-A0A7W8UCL1-F1
#
_entry.id   AF-A0A7W8UCL1-F1
#
_cell.length_a   1.000
_cell.length_b   1.000
_cell.length_c   1.000
_cell.angle_alpha   90.00
_cell.angle_beta   90.00
_cell.angle_gamma   90.00
#
_symmetry.space_group_name_H-M   'P 1'
#
loop_
_entity.id
_entity.type
_entity.pdbx_description
1 polymer ?
#
loop_
_entity_poly.entity_id
_entity_poly.type
_entity_poly.pdbx_seq_one_letter_code
_entity_poly.pdbx_strand_id
1 'polypeptide(L)'
;MSASDPNYIIVKSDPAIDRKAGPSTSIGLSNIVVSIEPIPVVNFLNIDIEQNPDLIDHYISYMEVSSQRVVEGASVLGASSKRIEMQTEFTTKMLSTIEKGIGRLVDADMNEASTRLKALEAQQQLTFQALSIANANAEDVIQLFR
;
A
#
# COMPACT_ATOMS: atom_id res chain seq x y z
N MET A 1 -42.97 -16.45 19.33
CA MET A 1 -41.62 -16.11 18.82
C MET A 1 -41.43 -14.62 19.02
N SER A 2 -40.61 -14.21 19.99
CA SER A 2 -40.39 -12.79 20.33
C SER A 2 -38.98 -12.40 19.90
N ALA A 3 -38.93 -11.38 19.03
CA ALA A 3 -37.84 -10.49 18.64
C ALA A 3 -36.39 -11.01 18.73
N SER A 4 -35.88 -11.24 17.52
CA SER A 4 -34.50 -11.46 17.06
C SER A 4 -33.51 -10.41 17.54
N ASP A 5 -32.70 -10.75 18.54
CA ASP A 5 -31.31 -10.32 18.56
C ASP A 5 -30.60 -11.12 17.44
N PRO A 6 -29.97 -10.51 16.42
CA PRO A 6 -29.46 -11.23 15.24
C PRO A 6 -28.37 -12.27 15.56
N ASN A 7 -27.83 -12.24 16.79
CA ASN A 7 -26.80 -13.15 17.26
C ASN A 7 -27.34 -14.32 18.09
N TYR A 8 -28.64 -14.37 18.42
CA TYR A 8 -29.19 -15.37 19.34
C TYR A 8 -30.55 -15.92 18.88
N ILE A 9 -30.66 -17.25 18.88
CA ILE A 9 -31.94 -17.96 18.75
C ILE A 9 -32.40 -18.33 20.16
N ILE A 10 -33.51 -17.74 20.60
CA ILE A 10 -34.11 -18.01 21.92
C ILE A 10 -35.29 -18.98 21.76
N VAL A 11 -35.13 -20.20 22.26
CA VAL A 11 -36.19 -21.22 22.32
C VAL A 11 -36.77 -21.25 23.74
N LYS A 12 -38.09 -21.12 23.87
CA LYS A 12 -38.81 -21.22 25.16
C LYS A 12 -39.81 -22.37 25.06
N SER A 13 -39.86 -23.25 26.07
CA SER A 13 -40.93 -24.25 26.18
C SER A 13 -42.23 -23.58 26.63
N ASP A 14 -43.37 -24.11 26.18
CA ASP A 14 -44.69 -23.69 26.64
C ASP A 14 -45.04 -24.43 27.94
N PRO A 15 -45.12 -23.74 29.10
CA PRO A 15 -45.35 -24.38 30.39
C PRO A 15 -46.70 -25.12 30.51
N ALA A 16 -47.71 -24.76 29.70
CA ALA A 16 -49.02 -25.40 29.75
C ALA A 16 -49.06 -26.75 29.02
N ILE A 17 -48.18 -26.94 28.02
CA ILE A 17 -48.04 -28.18 27.24
C ILE A 17 -47.03 -29.13 27.91
N ASP A 18 -45.96 -28.58 28.49
CA ASP A 18 -44.84 -29.32 29.09
C ASP A 18 -45.27 -30.22 30.26
N ARG A 19 -46.35 -29.86 30.97
CA ARG A 19 -46.87 -30.62 32.11
C ARG A 19 -47.73 -31.84 31.71
N LYS A 20 -48.10 -31.98 30.42
CA LYS A 20 -48.92 -33.08 29.89
C LYS A 20 -48.11 -34.05 29.03
N ALA A 21 -47.02 -33.60 28.44
CA ALA A 21 -46.01 -34.48 27.88
C ALA A 21 -45.20 -35.06 29.04
N GLY A 22 -45.04 -36.38 29.10
CA GLY A 22 -44.17 -37.03 30.09
C GLY A 22 -42.69 -36.63 29.92
N PRO A 23 -41.74 -37.27 30.64
CA PRO A 23 -40.34 -36.84 30.77
C PRO A 23 -39.47 -36.89 29.50
N SER A 24 -40.04 -36.84 28.29
CA SER A 24 -39.36 -37.15 27.03
C SER A 24 -39.22 -35.96 26.06
N THR A 25 -39.36 -34.72 26.52
CA THR A 25 -39.03 -33.56 25.67
C THR A 25 -37.51 -33.46 25.51
N SER A 26 -36.99 -33.68 24.30
CA SER A 26 -35.57 -33.49 23.97
C SER A 26 -35.38 -32.46 22.84
N ILE A 27 -34.38 -31.59 22.98
CA ILE A 27 -33.89 -30.73 21.89
C ILE A 27 -32.50 -31.22 21.52
N GLY A 28 -32.31 -31.62 20.25
CA GLY A 28 -31.00 -31.98 19.69
C GLY A 28 -30.55 -30.93 18.68
N LEU A 29 -29.29 -30.52 18.76
CA LEU A 29 -28.61 -29.74 17.72
C LEU A 29 -27.59 -30.66 17.04
N SER A 30 -27.59 -30.70 15.71
CA SER A 30 -26.64 -31.48 14.94
C SER A 30 -26.11 -30.63 13.78
N ASN A 31 -24.81 -30.75 13.46
CA ASN A 31 -24.11 -30.00 12.40
C ASN A 31 -24.12 -28.47 12.58
N ILE A 32 -23.67 -27.97 13.73
CA ILE A 32 -23.42 -26.53 13.92
C ILE A 32 -22.19 -26.14 13.08
N VAL A 33 -22.37 -25.20 12.14
CA VAL A 33 -21.27 -24.63 11.34
C VAL A 33 -20.89 -23.29 11.95
N VAL A 34 -19.68 -23.18 12.49
CA VAL A 34 -19.12 -21.91 12.98
C VAL A 34 -18.10 -21.36 11.99
N SER A 35 -18.10 -20.04 11.79
CA SER A 35 -17.30 -19.38 10.75
C SER A 35 -15.78 -19.42 10.98
N ILE A 36 -15.32 -19.89 12.14
CA ILE A 36 -13.90 -19.97 12.52
C ILE A 36 -13.37 -21.41 12.53
N GLU A 37 -14.19 -22.40 12.20
CA GLU A 37 -13.79 -23.81 12.17
C GLU A 37 -13.63 -24.33 10.74
N PRO A 38 -12.63 -25.19 10.51
CA PRO A 38 -11.97 -25.96 11.57
C PRO A 38 -10.72 -25.27 12.15
N ILE A 39 -10.62 -25.24 13.48
CA ILE A 39 -9.38 -24.86 14.16
C ILE A 39 -8.56 -26.14 14.33
N PRO A 40 -7.31 -26.19 13.86
CA PRO A 40 -6.44 -27.34 14.09
C PRO A 40 -6.11 -27.41 15.59
N VAL A 41 -6.76 -28.31 16.33
CA VAL A 41 -6.56 -28.49 17.80
C VAL A 41 -5.54 -29.58 18.15
N VAL A 42 -5.11 -30.38 17.17
CA VAL A 42 -4.10 -31.43 17.34
C VAL A 42 -2.75 -30.87 16.88
N ASN A 43 -1.64 -31.23 17.52
CA ASN A 43 -0.32 -30.97 16.95
C ASN A 43 -0.01 -32.04 15.91
N PHE A 44 0.50 -31.68 14.74
CA PHE A 44 0.95 -32.65 13.72
C PHE A 44 1.88 -33.72 14.30
N LEU A 45 2.73 -33.36 15.27
CA LEU A 45 3.66 -34.28 15.93
C LEU A 45 2.99 -35.30 16.87
N ASN A 46 1.73 -35.07 17.25
CA ASN A 46 0.99 -35.94 18.16
C ASN A 46 0.08 -36.92 17.41
N ILE A 47 0.12 -36.93 16.08
CA ILE A 47 -0.64 -37.88 15.27
C ILE A 47 -0.02 -39.27 15.44
N ASP A 48 -0.79 -40.18 16.03
CA ASP A 48 -0.41 -41.58 16.22
C ASP A 48 -1.54 -42.49 15.72
N ILE A 49 -1.30 -43.11 14.57
CA ILE A 49 -2.23 -44.02 13.89
C ILE A 49 -2.10 -45.47 14.37
N GLU A 50 -1.03 -45.80 15.10
CA GLU A 50 -0.80 -47.14 15.64
C GLU A 50 -1.55 -47.30 16.98
N GLN A 51 -1.46 -46.28 17.84
CA GLN A 51 -2.17 -46.26 19.12
C GLN A 51 -3.64 -45.89 18.99
N ASN A 52 -4.03 -45.11 17.97
CA ASN A 52 -5.40 -44.59 17.81
C ASN A 52 -5.92 -44.76 16.36
N PRO A 53 -6.16 -46.01 15.91
CA PRO A 53 -6.61 -46.26 14.54
C PRO A 53 -8.01 -45.69 14.23
N ASP A 54 -8.87 -45.53 15.23
CA ASP A 54 -10.22 -44.98 15.05
C ASP A 54 -10.24 -43.47 14.75
N LEU A 55 -9.10 -42.77 14.95
CA LEU A 55 -9.00 -41.31 14.77
C LEU A 55 -8.44 -40.89 13.40
N ILE A 56 -8.24 -41.83 12.48
CA ILE A 56 -7.65 -41.54 11.15
C ILE A 56 -8.42 -40.46 10.40
N ASP A 57 -9.75 -40.54 10.36
CA ASP A 57 -10.59 -39.54 9.67
C ASP A 57 -10.44 -38.14 10.30
N HIS A 58 -10.27 -38.08 11.62
CA HIS A 58 -10.02 -36.83 12.33
C HIS A 58 -8.64 -36.23 11.99
N TYR A 59 -7.60 -37.07 11.92
CA TYR A 59 -6.26 -36.63 11.52
C TYR A 59 -6.21 -36.14 10.07
N ILE A 60 -6.90 -36.81 9.14
CA ILE A 60 -7.02 -36.38 7.74
C ILE A 60 -7.72 -35.03 7.67
N SER A 61 -8.84 -34.85 8.38
CA SER A 61 -9.56 -33.57 8.45
C SER A 61 -8.66 -32.45 9.00
N TYR A 62 -7.91 -32.73 10.06
CA TYR A 62 -6.91 -31.79 10.61
C TYR A 62 -5.87 -31.37 9.55
N MET A 63 -5.31 -32.33 8.81
CA MET A 63 -4.30 -32.06 7.80
C MET A 63 -4.84 -31.22 6.64
N GLU A 64 -6.07 -31.51 6.18
CA GLU A 64 -6.74 -30.75 5.13
C GLU A 64 -6.88 -29.28 5.53
N VAL A 65 -7.36 -29.04 6.74
CA VAL A 65 -7.56 -27.69 7.28
C VAL A 65 -6.24 -26.96 7.46
N SER A 66 -5.24 -27.64 8.03
CA SER A 66 -3.90 -27.05 8.18
C SER A 66 -3.30 -26.69 6.82
N SER A 67 -3.50 -27.53 5.81
CA SER A 67 -3.07 -27.26 4.42
C SER A 67 -3.76 -26.03 3.85
N GLN A 68 -5.09 -25.93 3.99
CA GLN A 68 -5.86 -24.77 3.54
C GLN A 68 -5.37 -23.46 4.20
N ARG A 69 -5.07 -23.48 5.50
CA ARG A 69 -4.54 -22.31 6.21
C ARG A 69 -3.13 -21.92 5.74
N VAL A 70 -2.28 -22.89 5.42
CA VAL A 70 -0.97 -22.61 4.83
C VAL A 70 -1.11 -21.98 3.44
N VAL A 71 -2.03 -22.49 2.61
CA VAL A 71 -2.32 -21.93 1.28
C VAL A 71 -2.88 -20.51 1.39
N GLU A 72 -3.78 -20.25 2.33
CA GLU A 72 -4.31 -18.92 2.60
C GLU A 72 -3.21 -17.96 3.06
N GLY A 73 -2.39 -18.37 4.03
CA GLY A 73 -1.24 -17.60 4.50
C GLY A 73 -0.25 -17.29 3.37
N ALA A 74 0.08 -18.28 2.54
CA ALA A 74 0.94 -18.11 1.38
C ALA A 74 0.32 -17.14 0.35
N SER A 75 -1.00 -17.20 0.15
CA SER A 75 -1.72 -16.28 -0.75
C SER A 75 -1.65 -14.83 -0.26
N VAL A 76 -1.84 -14.60 1.05
CA VAL A 76 -1.70 -13.27 1.67
C VAL A 76 -0.27 -12.74 1.54
N LEU A 77 0.73 -13.59 1.78
CA LEU A 77 2.13 -13.22 1.59
C LEU A 77 2.44 -12.92 0.13
N GLY A 78 1.93 -13.71 -0.81
CA GLY A 78 2.07 -13.49 -2.25
C GLY A 78 1.45 -12.16 -2.69
N ALA A 79 0.24 -11.86 -2.23
CA ALA A 79 -0.43 -10.57 -2.49
C ALA A 79 0.36 -9.39 -1.90
N SER A 80 0.88 -9.54 -0.68
CA SER A 80 1.70 -8.53 -0.01
C SER A 80 3.02 -8.30 -0.75
N SER A 81 3.69 -9.37 -1.19
CA SER A 81 4.90 -9.31 -2.01
C SER A 81 4.63 -8.55 -3.32
N LYS A 82 3.53 -8.89 -4.02
CA LYS A 82 3.17 -8.19 -5.26
C LYS A 82 2.89 -6.71 -5.04
N ARG A 83 2.26 -6.37 -3.91
CA ARG A 83 2.02 -4.98 -3.51
C ARG A 83 3.33 -4.22 -3.27
N ILE A 84 4.30 -4.84 -2.59
CA ILE A 84 5.63 -4.25 -2.36
C ILE A 84 6.36 -4.02 -3.69
N GLU A 85 6.31 -4.99 -4.60
CA GLU A 85 6.91 -4.87 -5.94
C GLU A 85 6.32 -3.67 -6.70
N MET A 86 4.99 -3.56 -6.75
CA MET A 86 4.31 -2.42 -7.41
C MET A 86 4.68 -1.08 -6.77
N GLN A 87 4.78 -1.01 -5.44
CA GLN A 87 5.18 0.21 -4.73
C GLN A 87 6.62 0.59 -5.02
N THR A 88 7.51 -0.39 -5.13
CA THR A 88 8.92 -0.19 -5.48
C THR A 88 9.05 0.35 -6.90
N GLU A 89 8.32 -0.22 -7.85
CA GLU A 89 8.29 0.24 -9.25
C GLU A 89 7.73 1.66 -9.34
N PHE A 90 6.62 1.95 -8.66
CA PHE A 90 6.04 3.28 -8.61
C PHE A 90 7.04 4.31 -8.06
N THR A 91 7.69 4.00 -6.94
CA THR A 91 8.68 4.89 -6.31
C THR A 91 9.87 5.14 -7.24
N THR A 92 10.35 4.09 -7.93
CA THR A 92 11.44 4.20 -8.90
C THR A 92 11.05 5.10 -10.07
N LYS A 93 9.85 4.94 -10.62
CA LYS A 93 9.34 5.80 -11.70
C LYS A 93 9.12 7.24 -11.23
N MET A 94 8.65 7.43 -10.00
CA MET A 94 8.49 8.74 -9.39
C MET A 94 9.84 9.44 -9.26
N LEU A 95 10.86 8.75 -8.72
CA LEU A 95 12.21 9.27 -8.60
C LEU A 95 12.79 9.68 -9.96
N SER A 96 12.70 8.81 -10.97
CA SER A 96 13.17 9.13 -12.33
C SER A 96 12.45 10.35 -12.93
N THR A 97 11.15 10.49 -12.66
CA THR A 97 10.37 11.67 -13.10
C THR A 97 10.84 12.94 -12.38
N ILE A 98 11.09 12.86 -11.07
CA ILE A 98 11.60 13.97 -10.27
C ILE A 98 13.00 14.38 -10.75
N GLU A 99 13.91 13.44 -10.95
CA GLU A 99 15.26 13.71 -11.46
C GLU A 99 15.22 14.42 -12.83
N LYS A 100 14.37 13.95 -13.76
CA LYS A 100 14.16 14.62 -15.05
C LYS A 100 13.54 16.01 -14.88
N GLY A 101 12.61 16.16 -13.93
CA GLY A 101 11.99 17.44 -13.60
C GLY A 101 13.00 18.45 -13.06
N ILE A 102 13.83 18.04 -12.11
CA ILE A 102 14.92 18.85 -11.55
C ILE A 102 15.94 19.20 -12.63
N GLY A 103 16.37 18.24 -13.45
CA GLY A 103 17.29 18.50 -14.56
C GLY A 103 16.79 19.58 -15.50
N ARG A 104 15.50 19.56 -15.87
CA ARG A 104 14.87 20.62 -16.67
C ARG A 104 14.87 21.99 -15.98
N LEU A 105 14.65 22.03 -14.67
CA LEU A 105 14.68 23.28 -13.91
C LEU A 105 16.10 23.85 -13.83
N VAL A 106 17.11 23.00 -13.65
CA VAL A 106 18.53 23.41 -13.65
C VAL A 106 18.97 23.88 -15.04
N ASP A 107 18.58 23.16 -16.09
CA ASP A 107 18.85 23.58 -17.48
C ASP A 107 18.18 24.93 -17.80
N ALA A 108 16.95 25.14 -17.32
CA ALA A 108 16.23 26.41 -17.49
C ALA A 108 16.93 27.56 -16.74
N ASP A 109 17.32 27.35 -15.48
CA ASP A 109 18.06 28.33 -14.68
C ASP A 109 19.40 28.69 -15.36
N MET A 110 20.16 27.70 -15.82
CA MET A 110 21.42 27.94 -16.52
C MET A 110 21.23 28.72 -17.83
N ASN A 111 20.15 28.46 -18.58
CA ASN A 111 19.81 29.23 -19.78
C ASN A 111 19.46 30.68 -19.46
N GLU A 112 18.70 30.95 -18.38
CA GLU A 112 18.42 32.32 -17.93
C GLU A 112 19.70 33.02 -17.50
N ALA A 113 20.53 32.37 -16.70
CA ALA A 113 21.82 32.89 -16.25
C ALA A 113 22.75 33.20 -17.44
N SER A 114 22.85 32.30 -18.42
CA SER A 114 23.65 32.49 -19.65
C SER A 114 23.12 33.66 -20.49
N THR A 115 21.79 33.80 -20.62
CA THR A 115 21.18 34.92 -21.33
C THR A 115 21.44 36.25 -20.62
N ARG A 116 21.32 36.27 -19.29
CA ARG A 116 21.64 37.44 -18.46
C ARG A 116 23.12 37.82 -18.58
N LEU A 117 24.02 36.84 -18.62
CA LEU A 117 25.46 37.06 -18.81
C LEU A 117 25.76 37.68 -20.19
N LYS A 118 25.20 37.14 -21.27
CA LYS A 118 25.34 37.72 -22.62
C LYS A 118 24.78 39.14 -22.71
N ALA A 119 23.65 39.41 -22.05
CA ALA A 119 23.08 40.75 -21.98
C ALA A 119 24.03 41.72 -21.25
N LEU A 120 24.66 41.28 -20.16
CA LEU A 120 25.67 42.06 -19.43
C LEU A 120 26.90 42.34 -20.29
N GLU A 121 27.41 41.34 -21.02
CA GLU A 121 28.55 41.51 -21.95
C GLU A 121 28.23 42.51 -23.06
N ALA A 122 27.04 42.42 -23.66
CA ALA A 122 26.58 43.38 -24.67
C ALA A 122 26.45 44.80 -24.08
N GLN A 123 25.94 44.92 -22.86
CA GLN A 123 25.88 46.20 -22.14
C GLN A 123 27.29 46.79 -21.91
N GLN A 124 28.27 45.97 -21.53
CA GLN A 124 29.66 46.41 -21.37
C GLN A 124 30.28 46.87 -22.68
N GLN A 125 30.06 46.14 -23.78
CA GLN A 125 30.54 46.53 -25.10
C GLN A 125 29.96 47.88 -25.56
N LEU A 126 28.66 48.09 -25.34
CA LEU A 126 28.00 49.38 -25.60
C LEU A 126 28.55 50.49 -24.68
N THR A 127 28.84 50.17 -23.42
CA THR A 127 29.43 51.11 -22.46
C THR A 127 30.83 51.53 -22.88
N PHE A 128 31.67 50.60 -23.35
CA PHE A 128 33.00 50.91 -23.86
C PHE A 128 32.94 51.79 -25.13
N GLN A 129 32.01 51.49 -26.05
CA GLN A 129 31.76 52.33 -27.22
C GLN A 129 31.30 53.73 -26.81
N ALA A 130 30.38 53.85 -25.86
CA ALA A 130 29.92 55.14 -25.34
C ALA A 130 31.05 55.95 -24.68
N LEU A 131 31.92 55.31 -23.89
CA LEU A 131 33.11 55.92 -23.31
C LEU A 131 34.11 56.39 -24.38
N SER A 132 34.37 55.57 -25.41
CA SER A 132 35.25 55.93 -26.53
C SER A 132 34.71 57.14 -27.30
N ILE A 133 33.40 57.17 -27.57
CA ILE A 133 32.72 58.31 -28.22
C ILE A 133 32.81 59.56 -27.33
N ALA A 134 32.60 59.44 -26.02
CA ALA A 134 32.71 60.57 -25.10
C ALA A 134 34.12 61.17 -25.06
N ASN A 135 35.16 60.33 -25.06
CA ASN A 135 36.55 60.77 -25.09
C ASN A 135 36.93 61.42 -26.43
N ALA A 136 36.49 60.86 -27.57
CA ALA A 136 36.75 61.45 -28.88
C ALA A 136 36.07 62.83 -29.04
N ASN A 137 34.83 62.99 -28.59
CA ASN A 137 34.14 64.29 -28.62
C ASN A 137 34.85 65.35 -27.74
N ALA A 138 35.47 64.94 -26.62
CA ALA A 138 36.23 65.87 -25.78
C ALA A 138 37.52 66.36 -26.48
N GLU A 139 38.18 65.51 -27.29
CA GLU A 139 39.33 65.93 -28.11
C GLU A 139 38.93 66.87 -29.26
N ASP A 140 37.81 66.62 -29.93
CA ASP A 140 37.31 67.49 -31.01
C ASP A 140 36.99 68.90 -30.51
N VAL A 141 36.45 69.03 -29.29
CA VAL A 141 36.20 70.33 -28.66
C VAL A 141 37.52 71.08 -28.39
N ILE A 142 38.60 70.40 -28.03
CA ILE A 142 39.92 71.03 -27.78
C ILE A 142 40.55 71.51 -29.11
N GLN A 143 40.29 70.86 -30.24
CA GLN A 143 40.76 71.33 -31.55
C GLN A 143 40.10 72.64 -32.00
N LEU A 144 38.87 72.92 -31.57
CA LEU A 144 38.15 74.17 -31.88
C LEU A 144 38.63 75.38 -31.07
N PHE A 145 39.46 75.16 -30.05
CA PHE A 145 40.07 76.23 -29.24
C PHE A 145 41.53 76.52 -29.62
N ARG A 146 42.00 76.05 -30.79
CA ARG A 146 43.34 76.32 -31.34
C ARG A 146 43.27 77.18 -32.59
#